data_AF-A0A959T466-F1
#
_entry.id   AF-A0A959T466-F1
#
_cell.length_a   1.000
_cell.length_b   1.000
_cell.length_c   1.000
_cell.angle_alpha   90.00
_cell.angle_beta   90.00
_cell.angle_gamma   90.00
#
_symmetry.space_group_name_H-M   'P 1'
#
loop_
_entity.id
_entity.type
_entity.pdbx_description
1 polymer ?
#
loop_
_entity_poly.entity_id
_entity_poly.type
_entity_poly.pdbx_seq_one_letter_code
_entity_poly.pdbx_strand_id
1 'polypeptide(L)'
;MRSLLLLLLLFAAVRLPAQCDTTSLPCSEHGWQLSPHGMLRVLVIFAEIEYDQDPSQDPVKQAEPHWPKGQLPQWADELFDHQPLDRPKGRVTRYYHDMSLGNFTLLGDHLDRVITLRESEERNLRSATQLSAATVAKANTMGDFRTAHGLAIADFDHWKDGGKAGLPKEAGPDTPHSFDHVMVIFRNSVLGHGQGSTDAGSPGQLFGHPSDTQSRFGGMYGMPFEILQHEFNHLLFGGNNFHSGGGNAPQFTRYFIAQ
;
A
#
# COMPACT_ATOMS: atom_id res chain seq x y z
N MET A 1 -27.20 20.30 49.04
CA MET A 1 -27.78 19.65 47.84
C MET A 1 -27.30 20.26 46.52
N ARG A 2 -27.38 21.59 46.32
CA ARG A 2 -26.91 22.24 45.07
C ARG A 2 -25.44 21.95 44.71
N SER A 3 -24.53 21.97 45.67
CA SER A 3 -23.10 21.72 45.43
C SER A 3 -22.78 20.26 45.07
N LEU A 4 -23.58 19.31 45.56
CA LEU A 4 -23.43 17.88 45.24
C LEU A 4 -23.92 17.56 43.82
N LEU A 5 -24.99 18.23 43.38
CA LEU A 5 -25.53 18.12 42.02
C LEU A 5 -24.53 18.68 40.99
N LEU A 6 -23.89 19.81 41.30
CA LEU A 6 -22.84 20.38 40.46
C LEU A 6 -21.61 19.47 40.34
N LEU A 7 -21.19 18.82 41.44
CA LEU A 7 -20.09 17.86 41.41
C LEU A 7 -20.41 16.63 40.58
N LEU A 8 -21.64 16.09 40.69
CA LEU A 8 -22.10 14.95 39.89
C LEU A 8 -22.18 15.29 38.39
N LEU A 9 -22.61 16.51 38.04
CA LEU A 9 -22.65 16.97 36.66
C LEU A 9 -21.24 17.19 36.08
N LEU A 10 -20.29 17.69 36.87
CA LEU A 10 -18.89 17.80 36.49
C LEU A 10 -18.23 16.42 36.28
N PHE A 11 -18.50 15.45 37.16
CA PHE A 11 -18.02 14.08 36.97
C PHE A 11 -18.63 13.37 35.75
N ALA A 12 -19.88 13.67 35.41
CA ALA A 12 -20.52 13.17 34.19
C ALA A 12 -19.93 13.83 32.93
N ALA A 13 -19.65 15.14 32.98
CA ALA A 13 -19.07 15.88 31.85
C ALA A 13 -17.62 15.45 31.55
N VAL A 14 -16.83 15.06 32.56
CA VAL A 14 -15.46 14.55 32.37
C VAL A 14 -15.45 13.11 31.80
N ARG A 15 -16.59 12.41 31.82
CA ARG A 15 -16.72 11.03 31.30
C ARG A 15 -17.40 10.92 29.93
N LEU A 16 -17.84 12.03 29.36
CA LEU A 16 -18.32 12.05 27.99
C LEU A 16 -17.12 12.39 27.10
N PRO A 17 -16.50 11.42 26.40
CA PRO A 17 -15.54 11.78 25.36
C PRO A 17 -16.27 12.71 24.39
N ALA A 18 -15.60 13.79 23.97
CA ALA A 18 -16.12 14.61 22.88
C ALA A 18 -16.33 13.67 21.69
N GLN A 19 -17.59 13.34 21.38
CA GLN A 19 -17.92 12.58 20.20
C GLN A 19 -17.65 13.52 19.02
N CYS A 20 -16.52 13.33 18.35
CA CYS A 20 -16.37 13.86 17.00
C CYS A 20 -17.56 13.38 16.18
N ASP A 21 -18.13 14.24 15.34
CA ASP A 21 -19.12 13.79 14.36
C ASP A 21 -18.42 12.84 13.38
N THR A 22 -18.56 11.55 13.61
CA THR A 22 -17.93 10.48 12.82
C THR A 22 -18.70 10.15 11.54
N THR A 23 -19.84 10.82 11.30
CA THR A 23 -20.74 10.51 10.18
C THR A 23 -20.64 11.50 9.03
N SER A 24 -20.27 12.75 9.32
CA SER A 24 -20.14 13.80 8.32
C SER A 24 -18.77 14.47 8.25
N LEU A 25 -17.93 14.33 9.29
CA LEU A 25 -16.59 14.90 9.33
C LEU A 25 -15.52 13.81 9.17
N PRO A 26 -14.54 14.00 8.27
CA PRO A 26 -13.38 13.13 8.18
C PRO A 26 -12.63 12.99 9.51
N CYS A 27 -12.33 11.76 9.91
CA CYS A 27 -11.55 11.39 11.09
C CYS A 27 -10.48 10.36 10.71
N SER A 28 -9.24 10.57 11.16
CA SER A 28 -8.14 9.63 10.88
C SER A 28 -8.33 8.25 11.50
N GLU A 29 -9.17 8.13 12.54
CA GLU A 29 -9.58 6.84 13.12
C GLU A 29 -10.28 5.94 12.08
N HIS A 30 -10.94 6.51 11.08
CA HIS A 30 -11.68 5.74 10.08
C HIS A 30 -10.91 5.48 8.78
N GLY A 31 -9.63 5.84 8.76
CA GLY A 31 -8.84 5.70 7.55
C GLY A 31 -9.04 6.82 6.55
N TRP A 32 -8.08 7.06 5.66
CA TRP A 32 -8.29 7.93 4.51
C TRP A 32 -9.04 7.16 3.42
N GLN A 33 -8.32 6.49 2.52
CA GLN A 33 -8.91 5.62 1.50
C GLN A 33 -9.11 4.19 2.01
N LEU A 34 -8.17 3.67 2.79
CA LEU A 34 -8.20 2.32 3.32
C LEU A 34 -8.49 2.32 4.83
N SER A 35 -9.05 1.23 5.33
CA SER A 35 -9.26 1.03 6.76
C SER A 35 -7.91 0.83 7.48
N PRO A 36 -7.65 1.52 8.61
CA PRO A 36 -6.47 1.30 9.45
C PRO A 36 -6.71 0.21 10.50
N HIS A 37 -7.78 -0.58 10.34
CA HIS A 37 -8.22 -1.62 11.28
C HIS A 37 -8.44 -2.94 10.56
N GLY A 38 -8.46 -4.03 11.31
CA GLY A 38 -8.80 -5.34 10.79
C GLY A 38 -7.69 -5.92 9.91
N MET A 39 -8.06 -6.55 8.81
CA MET A 39 -7.10 -7.19 7.90
C MET A 39 -7.28 -6.67 6.48
N LEU A 40 -6.17 -6.44 5.80
CA LEU A 40 -6.12 -6.11 4.37
C LEU A 40 -5.02 -6.96 3.74
N ARG A 41 -5.23 -7.40 2.50
CA ARG A 41 -4.22 -8.13 1.74
C ARG A 41 -3.86 -7.39 0.47
N VAL A 42 -2.58 -7.12 0.30
CA VAL A 42 -2.03 -6.39 -0.84
C VAL A 42 -1.59 -7.35 -1.92
N LEU A 43 -1.97 -7.08 -3.17
CA LEU A 43 -1.32 -7.72 -4.33
C LEU A 43 -0.09 -6.92 -4.74
N VAL A 44 1.08 -7.57 -4.76
CA VAL A 44 2.33 -6.97 -5.22
C VAL A 44 2.68 -7.45 -6.62
N ILE A 45 3.01 -6.51 -7.50
CA ILE A 45 3.50 -6.77 -8.86
C ILE A 45 4.93 -6.26 -8.95
N PHE A 46 5.86 -7.18 -9.18
CA PHE A 46 7.24 -6.82 -9.48
C PHE A 46 7.38 -6.57 -10.98
N ALA A 47 7.93 -5.42 -11.35
CA ALA A 47 8.10 -5.04 -12.74
C ALA A 47 9.53 -4.58 -13.03
N GLU A 48 9.96 -4.71 -14.27
CA GLU A 48 11.22 -4.18 -14.77
C GLU A 48 11.03 -3.57 -16.16
N ILE A 49 11.93 -2.66 -16.52
CA ILE A 49 11.99 -2.06 -17.84
C ILE A 49 13.18 -2.66 -18.58
N GLU A 50 12.90 -3.22 -19.75
CA GLU A 50 13.90 -3.54 -20.77
C GLU A 50 14.10 -2.31 -21.66
N TYR A 51 15.15 -1.53 -21.37
CA TYR A 51 15.60 -0.39 -22.17
C TYR A 51 16.30 -0.88 -23.46
N ASP A 52 15.51 -1.44 -24.39
CA ASP A 52 15.99 -2.03 -25.63
C ASP A 52 16.27 -1.02 -26.75
N GLN A 53 15.82 0.23 -26.62
CA GLN A 53 16.10 1.30 -27.60
C GLN A 53 17.26 2.21 -27.16
N ASP A 54 17.27 2.64 -25.90
CA ASP A 54 18.35 3.42 -25.31
C ASP A 54 18.78 2.84 -23.94
N PRO A 55 19.68 1.83 -23.94
CA PRO A 55 20.20 1.24 -22.71
C PRO A 55 20.87 2.23 -21.76
N SER A 56 21.26 3.43 -22.23
CA SER A 56 21.87 4.45 -21.37
C SER A 56 20.87 5.11 -20.41
N GLN A 57 19.56 4.96 -20.67
CA GLN A 57 18.49 5.40 -19.78
C GLN A 57 18.26 4.45 -18.61
N ASP A 58 18.83 3.24 -18.61
CA ASP A 58 18.70 2.31 -17.49
C ASP A 58 19.38 2.91 -16.24
N PRO A 59 18.61 3.26 -15.20
CA PRO A 59 19.18 3.83 -13.98
C PRO A 59 20.01 2.81 -13.20
N VAL A 60 19.80 1.51 -13.43
CA VAL A 60 20.52 0.42 -12.75
C VAL A 60 21.65 -0.07 -13.65
N LYS A 61 22.83 0.56 -13.49
CA LYS A 61 24.00 0.33 -14.36
C LYS A 61 24.83 -0.91 -14.00
N GLN A 62 24.61 -1.48 -12.82
CA GLN A 62 25.39 -2.60 -12.30
C GLN A 62 24.48 -3.80 -12.02
N ALA A 63 25.10 -4.97 -11.93
CA ALA A 63 24.37 -6.16 -11.50
C ALA A 63 23.99 -5.98 -10.02
N GLU A 64 22.69 -5.95 -9.74
CA GLU A 64 22.14 -5.86 -8.40
C GLU A 64 21.86 -7.27 -7.86
N PRO A 65 22.67 -7.80 -6.93
CA PRO A 65 22.55 -9.20 -6.50
C PRO A 65 21.21 -9.50 -5.86
N HIS A 66 20.60 -8.52 -5.19
CA HIS A 66 19.32 -8.68 -4.50
C HIS A 66 18.10 -8.65 -5.45
N TRP A 67 18.25 -8.17 -6.68
CA TRP A 67 17.20 -8.18 -7.70
C TRP A 67 17.80 -8.34 -9.10
N PRO A 68 18.14 -9.59 -9.48
CA PRO A 68 18.65 -9.89 -10.81
C PRO A 68 17.63 -9.55 -11.91
N LYS A 69 18.12 -9.12 -13.07
CA LYS A 69 17.28 -8.84 -14.24
C LYS A 69 16.50 -10.09 -14.66
N GLY A 70 15.23 -9.93 -14.98
CA GLY A 70 14.31 -10.99 -15.39
C GLY A 70 13.88 -11.94 -14.27
N GLN A 71 14.18 -11.60 -13.01
CA GLN A 71 13.84 -12.42 -11.84
C GLN A 71 13.07 -11.60 -10.81
N LEU A 72 12.37 -12.29 -9.92
CA LEU A 72 11.83 -11.68 -8.72
C LEU A 72 12.97 -11.23 -7.79
N PRO A 73 12.78 -10.18 -6.97
CA PRO A 73 13.77 -9.83 -5.97
C PRO A 73 13.92 -10.96 -4.95
N GLN A 74 15.14 -11.16 -4.44
CA GLN A 74 15.43 -12.21 -3.45
C GLN A 74 14.64 -12.05 -2.15
N TRP A 75 14.18 -10.83 -1.88
CA TRP A 75 13.41 -10.46 -0.69
C TRP A 75 11.88 -10.42 -0.92
N ALA A 76 11.38 -10.87 -2.08
CA ALA A 76 9.94 -10.82 -2.41
C ALA A 76 9.06 -11.41 -1.30
N ASP A 77 9.41 -12.62 -0.83
CA ASP A 77 8.71 -13.33 0.25
C ASP A 77 8.98 -12.75 1.65
N GLU A 78 9.95 -11.86 1.80
CA GLU A 78 10.22 -11.18 3.09
C GLU A 78 9.34 -9.95 3.29
N LEU A 79 8.65 -9.47 2.25
CA LEU A 79 7.93 -8.21 2.31
C LEU A 79 6.67 -8.31 3.17
N PHE A 80 5.87 -9.34 2.93
CA PHE A 80 4.60 -9.60 3.61
C PHE A 80 4.48 -11.06 4.01
N ASP A 81 3.72 -11.32 5.08
CA ASP A 81 3.17 -12.66 5.30
C ASP A 81 1.93 -12.84 4.38
N HIS A 82 1.84 -13.96 3.66
CA HIS A 82 0.68 -14.27 2.80
C HIS A 82 -0.54 -14.74 3.60
N GLN A 83 -0.31 -15.25 4.82
CA GLN A 83 -1.33 -15.68 5.77
C GLN A 83 -1.08 -15.08 7.16
N PRO A 84 -2.13 -14.91 7.99
CA PRO A 84 -1.95 -14.50 9.38
C PRO A 84 -1.06 -15.49 10.14
N LEU A 85 -0.13 -14.95 10.93
CA LEU A 85 0.74 -15.72 11.82
C LEU A 85 0.64 -15.14 13.24
N ASP A 86 0.74 -15.98 14.27
CA ASP A 86 0.84 -15.54 15.67
C ASP A 86 2.02 -14.59 15.91
N ARG A 87 3.06 -14.74 15.09
CA ARG A 87 4.25 -13.88 15.07
C ARG A 87 4.57 -13.53 13.63
N PRO A 88 4.11 -12.36 13.15
CA PRO A 88 4.40 -11.90 11.81
C PRO A 88 5.90 -11.89 11.49
N LYS A 89 6.26 -12.33 10.28
CA LYS A 89 7.65 -12.43 9.81
C LYS A 89 7.93 -11.47 8.66
N GLY A 90 6.96 -11.29 7.76
CA GLY A 90 7.02 -10.29 6.70
C GLY A 90 7.28 -8.91 7.29
N ARG A 91 8.23 -8.17 6.73
CA ARG A 91 8.69 -6.90 7.32
C ARG A 91 7.57 -5.87 7.42
N VAL A 92 6.75 -5.77 6.38
CA VAL A 92 5.60 -4.85 6.33
C VAL A 92 4.47 -5.35 7.22
N THR A 93 4.13 -6.64 7.15
CA THR A 93 3.10 -7.24 8.02
C THR A 93 3.43 -7.03 9.48
N ARG A 94 4.65 -7.35 9.90
CA ARG A 94 5.12 -7.13 11.27
C ARG A 94 5.09 -5.67 11.67
N TYR A 95 5.52 -4.76 10.80
CA TYR A 95 5.49 -3.33 11.11
C TYR A 95 4.07 -2.85 11.43
N TYR A 96 3.10 -3.13 10.57
CA TYR A 96 1.72 -2.68 10.79
C TYR A 96 1.04 -3.40 11.95
N HIS A 97 1.34 -4.68 12.15
CA HIS A 97 0.87 -5.43 13.31
C HIS A 97 1.41 -4.83 14.62
N ASP A 98 2.72 -4.63 14.73
CA ASP A 98 3.36 -4.13 15.96
C ASP A 98 2.93 -2.67 16.25
N MET A 99 2.87 -1.82 15.21
CA MET A 99 2.48 -0.41 15.38
C MET A 99 1.00 -0.21 15.72
N SER A 100 0.14 -1.14 15.32
CA SER A 100 -1.28 -1.13 15.65
C SER A 100 -1.61 -1.88 16.94
N LEU A 101 -0.60 -2.43 17.64
CA LEU A 101 -0.76 -3.34 18.77
C LEU A 101 -1.67 -4.53 18.45
N GLY A 102 -1.59 -5.03 17.22
CA GLY A 102 -2.37 -6.16 16.71
C GLY A 102 -3.76 -5.79 16.15
N ASN A 103 -4.15 -4.52 16.16
CA ASN A 103 -5.47 -4.09 15.65
C ASN A 103 -5.54 -4.03 14.11
N PHE A 104 -4.40 -4.04 13.43
CA PHE A 104 -4.30 -4.00 11.98
C PHE A 104 -3.26 -5.01 11.47
N THR A 105 -3.71 -5.88 10.58
CA THR A 105 -2.86 -6.90 9.93
C THR A 105 -2.81 -6.63 8.44
N LEU A 106 -1.65 -6.21 7.94
CA LEU A 106 -1.42 -6.01 6.51
C LEU A 106 -0.69 -7.22 5.93
N LEU A 107 -1.44 -8.08 5.24
CA LEU A 107 -0.90 -9.23 4.52
C LEU A 107 -0.56 -8.84 3.08
N GLY A 108 0.11 -9.75 2.38
CA GLY A 108 0.35 -9.58 0.97
C GLY A 108 0.87 -10.83 0.30
N ASP A 109 0.67 -10.89 -1.00
CA ASP A 109 1.26 -11.89 -1.88
C ASP A 109 1.61 -11.21 -3.20
N HIS A 110 2.45 -11.85 -4.00
CA HIS A 110 2.90 -11.28 -5.27
C HIS A 110 2.62 -12.21 -6.44
N LEU A 111 2.57 -11.66 -7.65
CA LEU A 111 2.56 -12.50 -8.84
C LEU A 111 3.81 -13.39 -8.87
N ASP A 112 3.68 -14.61 -9.35
CA ASP A 112 4.76 -15.62 -9.38
C ASP A 112 5.87 -15.33 -10.41
N ARG A 113 5.90 -14.11 -10.96
CA ARG A 113 6.78 -13.67 -12.04
C ARG A 113 6.99 -12.17 -12.02
N VAL A 114 8.09 -11.73 -12.63
CA VAL A 114 8.32 -10.31 -12.94
C VAL A 114 7.61 -9.93 -14.25
N ILE A 115 7.08 -8.71 -14.30
CA ILE A 115 6.50 -8.12 -15.51
C ILE A 115 7.58 -7.29 -16.22
N THR A 116 7.96 -7.69 -17.42
CA THR A 116 8.93 -6.95 -18.23
C THR A 116 8.22 -6.04 -19.22
N LEU A 117 8.45 -4.73 -19.09
CA LEU A 117 8.01 -3.70 -20.03
C LEU A 117 9.14 -3.39 -21.00
N ARG A 118 8.89 -3.42 -22.31
CA ARG A 118 9.90 -3.09 -23.32
C ARG A 118 9.77 -1.63 -23.72
N GLU A 119 10.88 -0.91 -23.75
CA GLU A 119 10.90 0.49 -24.20
C GLU A 119 10.36 0.65 -25.63
N SER A 120 10.62 -0.33 -26.51
CA SER A 120 10.05 -0.35 -27.85
C SER A 120 8.53 -0.57 -27.94
N GLU A 121 7.90 -1.11 -26.89
CA GLU A 121 6.46 -1.41 -26.84
C GLU A 121 5.68 -0.31 -26.10
N GLU A 122 6.35 0.46 -25.23
CA GLU A 122 5.73 1.42 -24.33
C GLU A 122 5.90 2.87 -24.78
N ARG A 123 4.78 3.60 -24.87
CA ARG A 123 4.80 4.98 -25.38
C ARG A 123 5.45 6.00 -24.44
N ASN A 124 5.44 5.75 -23.13
CA ASN A 124 5.98 6.67 -22.15
C ASN A 124 6.37 5.97 -20.85
N LEU A 125 7.67 5.70 -20.70
CA LEU A 125 8.26 5.13 -19.50
C LEU A 125 8.66 6.18 -18.45
N ARG A 126 8.37 7.47 -18.69
CA ARG A 126 8.81 8.58 -17.83
C ARG A 126 7.78 9.04 -16.80
N SER A 127 6.59 8.46 -16.82
CA SER A 127 5.51 8.76 -15.86
C SER A 127 5.24 7.55 -14.98
N ALA A 128 5.40 7.71 -13.67
CA ALA A 128 5.13 6.66 -12.68
C ALA A 128 3.70 6.08 -12.80
N THR A 129 2.70 6.95 -12.97
CA THR A 129 1.31 6.54 -13.14
C THR A 129 1.12 5.72 -14.42
N GLN A 130 1.71 6.16 -15.54
CA GLN A 130 1.60 5.43 -16.81
C GLN A 130 2.35 4.09 -16.77
N LEU A 131 3.47 4.01 -16.04
CA LEU A 131 4.17 2.74 -15.82
C LEU A 131 3.30 1.71 -15.08
N SER A 132 2.51 2.14 -14.11
CA SER A 132 1.62 1.22 -13.37
C SER A 132 0.51 0.69 -14.28
N ALA A 133 -0.09 1.56 -15.09
CA ALA A 133 -1.09 1.16 -16.08
C ALA A 133 -0.51 0.22 -17.16
N ALA A 134 0.69 0.51 -17.66
CA ALA A 134 1.40 -0.35 -18.60
C ALA A 134 1.71 -1.72 -17.99
N THR A 135 2.15 -1.75 -16.72
CA THR A 135 2.41 -2.99 -15.98
C THR A 135 1.15 -3.86 -15.90
N VAL A 136 0.01 -3.28 -15.54
CA VAL A 136 -1.26 -4.01 -15.51
C VAL A 136 -1.68 -4.51 -16.88
N ALA A 137 -1.59 -3.64 -17.91
CA ALA A 137 -1.89 -4.04 -19.28
C ALA A 137 -1.03 -5.21 -19.75
N LYS A 138 0.27 -5.19 -19.44
CA LYS A 138 1.20 -6.28 -19.77
C LYS A 138 0.88 -7.55 -18.98
N ALA A 139 0.62 -7.45 -17.68
CA ALA A 139 0.26 -8.59 -16.83
C ALA A 139 -0.96 -9.33 -17.40
N ASN A 140 -1.96 -8.62 -17.90
CA ASN A 140 -3.15 -9.21 -18.52
C ASN A 140 -2.86 -10.04 -19.78
N THR A 141 -1.73 -9.82 -20.45
CA THR A 141 -1.33 -10.62 -21.62
C THR A 141 -0.62 -11.92 -21.25
N MET A 142 -0.27 -12.10 -19.97
CA MET A 142 0.58 -13.21 -19.50
C MET A 142 -0.22 -14.47 -19.08
N GLY A 143 -1.53 -14.49 -19.36
CA GLY A 143 -2.42 -15.61 -19.09
C GLY A 143 -3.16 -15.46 -17.76
N ASP A 144 -3.27 -16.56 -17.02
CA ASP A 144 -4.09 -16.63 -15.81
C ASP A 144 -3.45 -15.92 -14.60
N PHE A 145 -4.30 -15.36 -13.75
CA PHE A 145 -3.90 -14.83 -12.45
C PHE A 145 -3.27 -15.91 -11.59
N ARG A 146 -2.00 -15.72 -11.23
CA ARG A 146 -1.22 -16.65 -10.41
C ARG A 146 -0.30 -15.89 -9.46
N THR A 147 -0.50 -16.14 -8.18
CA THR A 147 0.31 -15.60 -7.10
C THR A 147 1.30 -16.65 -6.62
N ALA A 148 2.35 -16.22 -5.92
CA ALA A 148 3.40 -17.12 -5.43
C ALA A 148 2.87 -18.16 -4.43
N HIS A 149 1.79 -17.83 -3.70
CA HIS A 149 1.21 -18.72 -2.70
C HIS A 149 -0.17 -19.27 -3.08
N GLY A 150 -0.59 -19.11 -4.35
CA GLY A 150 -1.82 -19.72 -4.88
C GLY A 150 -3.12 -19.09 -4.38
N LEU A 151 -3.07 -17.84 -3.92
CA LEU A 151 -4.23 -17.04 -3.55
C LEU A 151 -5.05 -16.63 -4.78
N ALA A 152 -6.37 -16.58 -4.61
CA ALA A 152 -7.33 -16.15 -5.61
C ALA A 152 -7.64 -14.64 -5.48
N ILE A 153 -8.34 -14.06 -6.45
CA ILE A 153 -8.67 -12.62 -6.44
C ILE A 153 -9.49 -12.25 -5.19
N ALA A 154 -10.44 -13.10 -4.79
CA ALA A 154 -11.25 -12.91 -3.58
C ALA A 154 -10.44 -12.86 -2.28
N ASP A 155 -9.19 -13.33 -2.29
CA ASP A 155 -8.30 -13.24 -1.13
C ASP A 155 -7.73 -11.81 -0.94
N PHE A 156 -7.91 -10.90 -1.89
CA PHE A 156 -7.42 -9.52 -1.84
C PHE A 156 -8.55 -8.48 -1.67
N ASP A 157 -9.76 -8.96 -1.35
CA ASP A 157 -10.99 -8.18 -1.32
C ASP A 157 -11.64 -8.31 0.06
N HIS A 158 -11.25 -7.43 0.99
CA HIS A 158 -11.71 -7.47 2.38
C HIS A 158 -12.55 -6.26 2.78
N TRP A 159 -12.54 -5.21 1.97
CA TRP A 159 -13.25 -3.96 2.24
C TRP A 159 -14.00 -3.52 0.99
N LYS A 160 -15.19 -2.94 1.18
CA LYS A 160 -15.97 -2.45 0.06
C LYS A 160 -15.42 -1.14 -0.49
N ASP A 161 -15.36 -1.02 -1.81
CA ASP A 161 -15.07 0.23 -2.51
C ASP A 161 -16.18 1.28 -2.27
N GLY A 162 -15.86 2.55 -2.53
CA GLY A 162 -16.81 3.67 -2.51
C GLY A 162 -16.94 4.37 -1.15
N GLY A 163 -16.12 3.99 -0.17
CA GLY A 163 -15.95 4.74 1.07
C GLY A 163 -15.46 6.18 0.82
N LYS A 164 -15.88 7.12 1.65
CA LYS A 164 -15.35 8.50 1.59
C LYS A 164 -14.10 8.63 2.45
N ALA A 165 -13.18 9.48 2.00
CA ALA A 165 -11.98 9.83 2.74
C ALA A 165 -12.29 10.27 4.18
N GLY A 166 -11.69 9.59 5.18
CA GLY A 166 -11.89 9.90 6.59
C GLY A 166 -13.23 9.44 7.19
N LEU A 167 -14.11 8.78 6.44
CA LEU A 167 -15.35 8.20 6.97
C LEU A 167 -15.22 6.69 7.17
N PRO A 168 -16.05 6.07 8.04
CA PRO A 168 -16.02 4.63 8.30
C PRO A 168 -16.03 3.79 7.02
N LYS A 169 -15.19 2.74 6.99
CA LYS A 169 -15.13 1.78 5.90
C LYS A 169 -16.00 0.57 6.22
N GLU A 170 -16.65 0.02 5.20
CA GLU A 170 -17.48 -1.18 5.34
C GLU A 170 -16.64 -2.41 5.07
N ALA A 171 -16.60 -3.35 6.03
CA ALA A 171 -15.90 -4.61 5.86
C ALA A 171 -16.71 -5.58 4.99
N GLY A 172 -15.99 -6.43 4.28
CA GLY A 172 -16.54 -7.43 3.37
C GLY A 172 -16.16 -7.15 1.92
N PRO A 173 -16.26 -8.18 1.06
CA PRO A 173 -15.82 -8.06 -0.32
C PRO A 173 -16.80 -7.26 -1.19
N ASP A 174 -16.28 -6.77 -2.31
CA ASP A 174 -17.08 -6.22 -3.40
C ASP A 174 -17.81 -7.29 -4.21
N THR A 175 -18.78 -6.86 -5.03
CA THR A 175 -19.48 -7.72 -5.99
C THR A 175 -19.69 -6.97 -7.32
N PRO A 176 -18.97 -7.33 -8.40
CA PRO A 176 -17.92 -8.36 -8.48
C PRO A 176 -16.69 -8.01 -7.63
N HIS A 177 -15.86 -9.01 -7.33
CA HIS A 177 -14.63 -8.81 -6.55
C HIS A 177 -13.72 -7.73 -7.15
N SER A 178 -13.03 -7.01 -6.28
CA SER A 178 -11.99 -6.01 -6.60
C SER A 178 -10.70 -6.35 -5.83
N PHE A 179 -9.63 -5.61 -6.05
CA PHE A 179 -8.47 -5.64 -5.15
C PHE A 179 -8.54 -4.42 -4.22
N ASP A 180 -8.50 -4.61 -2.89
CA ASP A 180 -8.42 -3.49 -1.94
C ASP A 180 -7.22 -2.58 -2.27
N HIS A 181 -6.07 -3.19 -2.58
CA HIS A 181 -4.84 -2.47 -2.93
C HIS A 181 -3.90 -3.26 -3.84
N VAL A 182 -3.39 -2.59 -4.89
CA VAL A 182 -2.33 -3.10 -5.77
C VAL A 182 -1.05 -2.27 -5.62
N MET A 183 0.07 -2.93 -5.34
CA MET A 183 1.41 -2.33 -5.29
C MET A 183 2.24 -2.74 -6.49
N VAL A 184 2.83 -1.78 -7.21
CA VAL A 184 3.81 -2.08 -8.26
C VAL A 184 5.21 -1.64 -7.82
N ILE A 185 6.15 -2.59 -7.73
CA ILE A 185 7.54 -2.26 -7.41
C ILE A 185 8.38 -2.43 -8.67
N PHE A 186 9.07 -1.37 -9.07
CA PHE A 186 9.92 -1.36 -10.26
C PHE A 186 11.38 -1.62 -9.89
N ARG A 187 12.01 -2.57 -10.61
CA ARG A 187 13.44 -2.82 -10.53
C ARG A 187 14.24 -1.59 -10.97
N ASN A 188 13.92 -1.06 -12.16
CA ASN A 188 14.68 -0.02 -12.84
C ASN A 188 13.74 0.89 -13.65
N SER A 189 13.28 1.99 -13.04
CA SER A 189 12.40 2.95 -13.70
C SER A 189 12.75 4.40 -13.34
N VAL A 190 11.96 5.37 -13.79
CA VAL A 190 12.13 6.77 -13.36
C VAL A 190 11.88 6.99 -11.88
N LEU A 191 11.23 6.05 -11.17
CA LEU A 191 11.13 6.06 -9.72
C LEU A 191 12.42 5.50 -9.13
N GLY A 192 13.26 6.40 -8.60
CA GLY A 192 14.48 6.02 -7.91
C GLY A 192 14.23 5.20 -6.63
N HIS A 193 15.27 4.56 -6.09
CA HIS A 193 15.16 3.97 -4.75
C HIS A 193 14.74 5.03 -3.72
N GLY A 194 13.79 4.65 -2.84
CA GLY A 194 13.22 5.58 -1.85
C GLY A 194 12.22 6.58 -2.44
N GLN A 195 11.82 6.42 -3.71
CA GLN A 195 10.74 7.19 -4.33
C GLN A 195 9.52 6.31 -4.58
N GLY A 196 8.34 6.92 -4.43
CA GLY A 196 7.08 6.24 -4.63
C GLY A 196 5.94 7.24 -4.72
N SER A 197 4.74 6.70 -4.93
CA SER A 197 3.49 7.44 -4.81
C SER A 197 2.34 6.46 -4.61
N THR A 198 1.24 6.95 -4.05
CA THR A 198 -0.03 6.23 -3.99
C THR A 198 -1.16 7.09 -4.54
N ASP A 199 -2.18 6.45 -5.10
CA ASP A 199 -3.41 7.11 -5.51
C ASP A 199 -4.62 6.29 -5.07
N ALA A 200 -5.75 6.99 -4.90
CA ALA A 200 -7.05 6.36 -4.98
C ALA A 200 -7.34 5.92 -6.42
N GLY A 201 -8.06 4.83 -6.57
CA GLY A 201 -8.46 4.23 -7.82
C GLY A 201 -7.41 3.31 -8.45
N SER A 202 -7.82 2.70 -9.55
CA SER A 202 -7.11 1.61 -10.21
C SER A 202 -6.12 2.08 -11.27
N PRO A 203 -4.96 1.40 -11.45
CA PRO A 203 -4.09 1.58 -12.62
C PRO A 203 -4.74 1.06 -13.91
N GLY A 204 -5.82 0.31 -13.81
CA GLY A 204 -6.48 -0.41 -14.90
C GLY A 204 -7.06 -1.72 -14.40
N GLN A 205 -7.93 -2.34 -15.20
CA GLN A 205 -8.49 -3.66 -14.89
C GLN A 205 -7.38 -4.72 -14.90
N LEU A 206 -7.05 -5.29 -13.76
CA LEU A 206 -6.05 -6.34 -13.59
C LEU A 206 -6.76 -7.70 -13.55
N PHE A 207 -6.49 -8.54 -14.55
CA PHE A 207 -7.19 -9.81 -14.80
C PHE A 207 -8.72 -9.68 -14.82
N GLY A 208 -9.23 -8.52 -15.24
CA GLY A 208 -10.66 -8.22 -15.31
C GLY A 208 -11.26 -7.59 -14.04
N HIS A 209 -10.43 -7.29 -13.04
CA HIS A 209 -10.86 -6.72 -11.76
C HIS A 209 -10.15 -5.38 -11.48
N PRO A 210 -10.88 -4.35 -10.99
CA PRO A 210 -10.27 -3.07 -10.62
C PRO A 210 -9.56 -3.19 -9.27
N SER A 211 -8.90 -2.09 -8.86
CA SER A 211 -8.44 -1.93 -7.49
C SER A 211 -8.91 -0.60 -6.91
N ASP A 212 -9.24 -0.58 -5.62
CA ASP A 212 -9.75 0.61 -4.93
C ASP A 212 -8.66 1.66 -4.78
N THR A 213 -7.44 1.19 -4.58
CA THR A 213 -6.25 2.02 -4.43
C THR A 213 -5.05 1.36 -5.08
N GLN A 214 -4.00 2.15 -5.31
CA GLN A 214 -2.74 1.65 -5.87
C GLN A 214 -1.55 2.39 -5.29
N SER A 215 -0.39 1.74 -5.32
CA SER A 215 0.87 2.42 -5.08
C SER A 215 1.98 1.87 -5.96
N ARG A 216 3.05 2.65 -6.10
CA ARG A 216 4.16 2.34 -6.98
C ARG A 216 5.47 2.84 -6.42
N PHE A 217 6.52 2.04 -6.56
CA PHE A 217 7.80 2.26 -5.87
C PHE A 217 9.00 1.95 -6.75
N GLY A 218 10.10 2.67 -6.50
CA GLY A 218 11.42 2.31 -7.02
C GLY A 218 12.15 1.37 -6.07
N GLY A 219 12.41 0.13 -6.52
CA GLY A 219 13.19 -0.87 -5.80
C GLY A 219 14.70 -0.67 -5.96
N MET A 220 15.20 -0.56 -7.19
CA MET A 220 16.61 -0.35 -7.59
C MET A 220 17.69 -1.02 -6.72
N TYR A 221 18.00 -0.45 -5.56
CA TYR A 221 19.12 -0.82 -4.69
C TYR A 221 18.72 -1.62 -3.43
N GLY A 222 17.44 -2.00 -3.31
CA GLY A 222 17.00 -2.86 -2.21
C GLY A 222 15.49 -2.95 -2.06
N MET A 223 15.04 -3.53 -0.95
CA MET A 223 13.63 -3.49 -0.56
C MET A 223 13.24 -2.03 -0.26
N PRO A 224 12.22 -1.45 -0.90
CA PRO A 224 11.84 -0.04 -0.73
C PRO A 224 10.96 0.16 0.52
N PHE A 225 11.39 -0.37 1.66
CA PHE A 225 10.55 -0.51 2.86
C PHE A 225 10.07 0.83 3.43
N GLU A 226 10.97 1.81 3.53
CA GLU A 226 10.67 3.12 4.13
C GLU A 226 9.68 3.92 3.29
N ILE A 227 9.88 3.93 1.97
CA ILE A 227 8.97 4.65 1.07
C ILE A 227 7.63 3.92 0.93
N LEU A 228 7.61 2.59 0.98
CA LEU A 228 6.38 1.81 1.03
C LEU A 228 5.54 2.18 2.26
N GLN A 229 6.16 2.27 3.44
CA GLN A 229 5.47 2.75 4.64
C GLN A 229 4.93 4.16 4.45
N HIS A 230 5.76 5.08 3.94
CA HIS A 230 5.38 6.48 3.73
C HIS A 230 4.11 6.59 2.87
N GLU A 231 4.14 5.99 1.68
CA GLU A 231 3.05 6.11 0.71
C GLU A 231 1.81 5.33 1.14
N PHE A 232 1.97 4.10 1.67
CA PHE A 232 0.79 3.35 2.13
C PHE A 232 0.08 4.07 3.29
N ASN A 233 0.82 4.73 4.17
CA ASN A 233 0.24 5.55 5.24
C ASN A 233 -0.60 6.72 4.72
N HIS A 234 -0.39 7.20 3.49
CA HIS A 234 -1.29 8.19 2.89
C HIS A 234 -2.71 7.66 2.68
N LEU A 235 -2.86 6.37 2.46
CA LEU A 235 -4.15 5.71 2.35
C LEU A 235 -4.81 5.46 3.71
N LEU A 236 -4.01 5.29 4.77
CA LEU A 236 -4.51 5.04 6.12
C LEU A 236 -4.80 6.34 6.89
N PHE A 237 -3.84 7.24 6.98
CA PHE A 237 -3.91 8.37 7.93
C PHE A 237 -4.09 9.73 7.25
N GLY A 238 -4.10 9.74 5.92
CA GLY A 238 -4.37 10.91 5.11
C GLY A 238 -3.17 11.38 4.29
N GLY A 239 -3.47 12.10 3.22
CA GLY A 239 -2.49 12.58 2.24
C GLY A 239 -1.54 13.65 2.76
N ASN A 240 -0.92 14.38 1.83
CA ASN A 240 0.00 15.49 2.12
C ASN A 240 -0.60 16.58 3.03
N ASN A 241 -1.93 16.64 3.15
CA ASN A 241 -2.63 17.55 4.06
C ASN A 241 -2.34 17.26 5.54
N PHE A 242 -1.87 16.05 5.86
CA PHE A 242 -1.42 15.65 7.20
C PHE A 242 0.11 15.68 7.33
N HIS A 243 0.85 16.14 6.31
CA HIS A 243 2.26 16.47 6.45
C HIS A 243 2.40 17.67 7.40
N SER A 244 2.53 17.44 8.70
CA SER A 244 3.06 18.45 9.63
C SER A 244 4.59 18.50 9.48
N GLY A 245 5.05 18.99 8.33
CA GLY A 245 6.47 19.23 8.02
C GLY A 245 7.31 17.97 7.83
N GLY A 246 7.49 17.52 6.59
CA GLY A 246 8.62 16.73 6.09
C GLY A 246 9.01 15.39 6.76
N GLY A 247 8.41 14.99 7.88
CA GLY A 247 9.02 14.08 8.86
C GLY A 247 9.07 12.58 8.55
N ASN A 248 8.69 12.12 7.36
CA ASN A 248 8.71 10.70 6.98
C ASN A 248 9.77 10.37 5.92
N ALA A 249 10.92 11.04 5.97
CA ALA A 249 12.10 10.69 5.17
C ALA A 249 13.20 10.07 6.09
N PRO A 250 14.15 9.30 5.53
CA PRO A 250 15.21 8.63 6.30
C PRO A 250 16.03 9.57 7.21
N GLN A 251 16.12 10.86 6.85
CA GLN A 251 16.85 11.85 7.65
C GLN A 251 16.14 12.35 8.92
N PHE A 252 14.90 11.93 9.20
CA PHE A 252 14.15 12.41 10.37
C PHE A 252 14.14 11.41 11.52
N THR A 253 14.37 11.91 12.74
CA THR A 253 14.20 11.13 13.98
C THR A 253 12.72 11.01 14.30
N ARG A 254 12.20 9.78 14.30
CA ARG A 254 10.79 9.46 14.54
C ARG A 254 10.49 9.55 16.04
N TYR A 255 9.54 10.40 16.44
CA TYR A 255 8.97 10.40 17.79
C TYR A 255 7.51 9.97 17.69
N PHE A 256 7.11 8.98 18.48
CA PHE A 256 5.71 8.57 18.61
C PHE A 256 5.14 9.15 19.90
N ILE A 257 3.93 9.69 19.86
CA ILE A 257 3.20 10.06 21.08
C ILE A 257 2.70 8.74 21.68
N ALA A 258 3.39 8.25 22.70
CA ALA A 258 2.82 7.28 23.62
C ALA A 258 1.91 8.05 24.60
N GLN A 259 0.65 7.62 24.71
CA GLN A 259 -0.15 7.85 25.91
C GLN A 259 -0.08 6.61 26.79
#